data_AF-A0A6I1ZYC8-F1
#
_entry.id   AF-A0A6I1ZYC8-F1
#
_cell.length_a   1.000
_cell.length_b   1.000
_cell.length_c   1.000
_cell.angle_alpha   90.00
_cell.angle_beta   90.00
_cell.angle_gamma   90.00
#
_symmetry.space_group_name_H-M   'P 1'
#
loop_
_entity.id
_entity.type
_entity.pdbx_description
1 polymer ?
#
loop_
_entity_poly.entity_id
_entity_poly.type
_entity_poly.pdbx_seq_one_letter_code
_entity_poly.pdbx_strand_id
1 'polypeptide(L)'
;MIIQCDFDGTIIKNNLSVLIREKYACGDWQKIDSDYLHGHITVEQSNKLQFALIKEPKERLQAFVRQHIELRPGFVEFVRYCQESAIAFVI
;
A
#
# COMPACT_ATOMS: atom_id res chain seq x y z
N MET A 1 -7.33 24.54 6.60
CA MET A 1 -6.87 23.28 7.21
C MET A 1 -6.77 22.23 6.12
N ILE A 2 -5.73 21.39 6.13
CA ILE A 2 -5.57 20.26 5.22
C ILE A 2 -5.34 19.00 6.04
N ILE A 3 -5.94 17.89 5.61
CA ILE A 3 -5.70 16.55 6.13
C ILE A 3 -4.96 15.76 5.05
N GLN A 4 -3.76 15.28 5.37
CA GLN A 4 -3.00 14.35 4.55
C GLN A 4 -3.12 12.96 5.16
N CYS A 5 -3.48 11.96 4.35
CA CYS A 5 -3.87 10.65 4.85
C CYS A 5 -3.13 9.55 4.08
N ASP A 6 -2.33 8.76 4.78
CA ASP A 6 -1.71 7.58 4.19
C ASP A 6 -2.76 6.54 3.74
N PHE A 7 -2.39 5.59 2.87
CA PHE A 7 -3.32 4.64 2.26
C PHE A 7 -3.29 3.25 2.90
N ASP A 8 -2.20 2.49 2.70
CA ASP A 8 -2.05 1.12 3.20
C ASP A 8 -1.97 1.12 4.74
N GLY A 9 -2.75 0.28 5.41
CA GLY A 9 -2.83 0.26 6.88
C GLY A 9 -3.59 1.44 7.51
N THR A 10 -3.89 2.48 6.74
CA THR A 10 -4.62 3.68 7.19
C THR A 10 -6.03 3.74 6.61
N ILE A 11 -6.19 4.02 5.31
CA ILE A 11 -7.49 4.05 4.60
C ILE A 11 -8.06 2.66 4.45
N ILE A 12 -7.19 1.71 4.09
CA ILE A 12 -7.52 0.30 4.05
C ILE A 12 -6.93 -0.39 5.28
N LYS A 13 -7.56 -1.47 5.73
CA LYS A 13 -7.11 -2.21 6.92
C LYS A 13 -5.81 -2.98 6.67
N ASN A 14 -5.65 -3.49 5.47
CA ASN A 14 -4.52 -4.29 5.06
C ASN A 14 -3.43 -3.44 4.41
N ASN A 15 -2.32 -4.09 4.03
CA ASN A 15 -1.26 -3.50 3.25
C ASN A 15 -1.16 -4.26 1.92
N LEU A 16 -1.67 -3.66 0.85
CA LEU A 16 -1.74 -4.34 -0.45
C LEU A 16 -0.35 -4.63 -1.01
N SER A 17 0.63 -3.75 -0.76
CA SER A 17 2.00 -3.98 -1.21
C SER A 17 2.60 -5.26 -0.61
N VAL A 18 2.34 -5.52 0.68
CA VAL A 18 2.77 -6.75 1.37
C VAL A 18 2.04 -7.96 0.81
N LEU A 19 0.71 -7.90 0.70
CA LEU A 19 -0.09 -9.03 0.20
C LEU A 19 0.30 -9.45 -1.23
N ILE A 20 0.61 -8.49 -2.10
CA ILE A 20 1.09 -8.79 -3.45
C ILE A 20 2.44 -9.52 -3.39
N ARG A 21 3.37 -9.08 -2.53
CA ARG A 21 4.69 -9.72 -2.38
C ARG A 21 4.55 -11.13 -1.82
N GLU A 22 3.78 -11.31 -0.77
CA GLU A 22 3.50 -12.63 -0.18
C GLU A 22 2.92 -13.60 -1.21
N LYS A 23 2.08 -13.11 -2.12
CA LYS A 23 1.41 -13.95 -3.12
C LYS A 23 2.28 -14.26 -4.35
N TYR A 24 3.04 -13.29 -4.85
CA TYR A 24 3.61 -13.34 -6.20
C TYR A 24 5.12 -13.08 -6.30
N ALA A 25 5.79 -12.66 -5.23
CA ALA A 25 7.23 -12.45 -5.31
C ALA A 25 7.98 -13.79 -5.38
N CYS A 26 8.84 -13.94 -6.38
CA CYS A 26 9.73 -15.09 -6.50
C CYS A 26 11.06 -14.80 -5.83
N GLY A 27 11.28 -15.32 -4.62
CA GLY A 27 12.54 -15.15 -3.87
C GLY A 27 12.32 -14.61 -2.46
N ASP A 28 13.42 -14.30 -1.78
CA ASP A 28 13.44 -13.84 -0.38
C ASP A 28 13.34 -12.31 -0.33
N TRP A 29 12.11 -11.81 -0.48
CA TRP A 29 11.82 -10.38 -0.35
C TRP A 29 11.95 -9.91 1.11
N GLN A 30 11.84 -10.81 2.07
CA GLN A 30 11.99 -10.53 3.50
C GLN A 30 13.43 -10.13 3.85
N LYS A 31 14.43 -10.69 3.18
CA LYS A 31 15.82 -10.22 3.31
C LYS A 31 15.98 -8.76 2.88
N ILE A 32 15.37 -8.38 1.75
CA ILE A 32 15.39 -6.98 1.26
C ILE A 32 14.67 -6.07 2.25
N ASP A 33 13.56 -6.53 2.82
CA ASP A 33 12.82 -5.81 3.85
C ASP A 33 13.66 -5.61 5.12
N SER A 34 14.38 -6.64 5.55
CA SER A 34 15.34 -6.54 6.65
C SER A 34 16.43 -5.51 6.37
N ASP A 35 17.03 -5.51 5.17
CA ASP A 35 18.06 -4.51 4.81
C ASP A 35 17.51 -3.08 4.85
N TYR A 36 16.24 -2.89 4.46
CA TYR A 36 15.56 -1.61 4.61
C TYR A 36 15.35 -1.22 6.09
N LEU A 37 14.84 -2.14 6.92
CA LEU A 37 14.58 -1.89 8.33
C LEU A 37 15.85 -1.57 9.14
N HIS A 38 17.00 -2.11 8.74
CA HIS A 38 18.30 -1.78 9.33
C HIS A 38 18.94 -0.51 8.73
N GLY A 39 18.27 0.15 7.78
CA GLY A 39 18.76 1.39 7.16
C GLY A 39 19.88 1.19 6.14
N HIS A 40 20.14 -0.03 5.68
CA HIS A 40 21.17 -0.33 4.68
C HIS A 40 20.78 0.15 3.28
N ILE A 41 19.48 0.17 2.97
CA ILE A 41 18.92 0.64 1.71
C ILE A 41 17.75 1.60 1.95
N THR A 42 17.51 2.50 1.00
CA THR A 42 16.37 3.43 1.07
C THR A 42 15.05 2.72 0.79
N VAL A 43 13.92 3.33 1.18
CA VAL A 43 12.58 2.84 0.85
C VAL A 43 12.37 2.68 -0.66
N GLU A 44 12.93 3.59 -1.47
CA GLU A 44 12.83 3.52 -2.93
C GLU A 44 13.60 2.31 -3.49
N GLN A 45 14.81 2.07 -3.00
CA GLN A 45 15.63 0.91 -3.39
C GLN A 45 14.94 -0.39 -3.00
N SER A 46 14.45 -0.46 -1.75
CA SER A 46 13.70 -1.61 -1.23
C SER A 46 12.49 -1.92 -2.12
N ASN A 47 11.65 -0.93 -2.41
CA ASN A 47 10.48 -1.10 -3.27
C ASN A 47 10.85 -1.58 -4.67
N LYS A 48 11.85 -0.97 -5.32
CA LYS A 48 12.29 -1.40 -6.66
C LYS A 48 12.74 -2.86 -6.67
N LEU A 49 13.56 -3.25 -5.69
CA LEU A 49 14.08 -4.62 -5.59
C LEU A 49 12.98 -5.63 -5.29
N GLN A 50 12.10 -5.35 -4.32
CA GLN A 50 11.02 -6.25 -3.96
C GLN A 50 10.01 -6.42 -5.12
N PHE A 51 9.62 -5.33 -5.80
CA PHE A 51 8.68 -5.43 -6.92
C PHE A 51 9.30 -6.07 -8.17
N ALA A 52 10.63 -6.02 -8.35
CA ALA A 52 11.31 -6.75 -9.41
C ALA A 52 11.19 -8.28 -9.28
N LEU A 53 10.88 -8.79 -8.09
CA LEU A 53 10.66 -10.23 -7.85
C LEU A 53 9.28 -10.71 -8.34
N ILE A 54 8.35 -9.80 -8.63
CA ILE A 54 7.01 -10.13 -9.11
C ILE A 54 7.03 -10.19 -10.65
N LYS A 55 6.63 -11.32 -11.22
CA LYS A 55 6.63 -11.56 -12.68
C LYS A 55 5.23 -11.62 -13.30
N GLU A 56 4.20 -11.42 -12.50
CA GLU A 56 2.82 -11.45 -12.96
C GLU A 56 2.45 -10.23 -13.81
N PRO A 57 1.53 -10.39 -14.79
CA PRO A 57 1.06 -9.27 -15.59
C PRO A 57 0.20 -8.31 -14.76
N LYS A 58 0.17 -7.05 -15.19
CA LYS A 58 -0.54 -5.95 -14.53
C LYS A 58 -2.01 -6.29 -14.26
N GLU A 59 -2.68 -6.93 -15.20
CA GLU A 59 -4.10 -7.25 -15.13
C GLU A 59 -4.39 -8.21 -13.96
N ARG A 60 -3.50 -9.18 -13.73
CA ARG A 60 -3.61 -10.10 -12.60
C ARG A 60 -3.35 -9.41 -11.27
N LEU A 61 -2.37 -8.51 -11.22
CA LEU A 61 -2.11 -7.71 -10.01
C LEU A 61 -3.30 -6.80 -9.68
N GLN A 62 -3.89 -6.15 -10.69
CA GLN A 62 -5.08 -5.32 -10.51
C GLN A 62 -6.30 -6.13 -10.04
N ALA A 63 -6.52 -7.32 -10.61
CA ALA A 63 -7.58 -8.22 -10.17
C ALA A 63 -7.38 -8.64 -8.70
N PHE A 64 -6.15 -9.00 -8.33
CA PHE A 64 -5.80 -9.35 -6.95
C PHE A 64 -6.08 -8.20 -5.98
N VAL A 65 -5.63 -6.97 -6.31
CA VAL A 65 -5.90 -5.78 -5.49
C VAL A 65 -7.39 -5.56 -5.29
N ARG A 66 -8.20 -5.61 -6.36
CA ARG A 66 -9.66 -5.40 -6.27
C ARG A 66 -10.37 -6.44 -5.40
N GLN A 67 -9.85 -7.66 -5.36
CA GLN A 67 -10.43 -8.76 -4.57
C GLN A 67 -10.07 -8.67 -3.08
N HIS A 68 -8.92 -8.08 -2.73
CA HIS A 68 -8.39 -8.11 -1.36
C HIS A 68 -8.42 -6.74 -0.68
N ILE A 69 -8.78 -5.66 -1.37
CA ILE A 69 -8.87 -4.34 -0.75
C ILE A 69 -9.96 -4.32 0.32
N GLU A 70 -9.60 -3.91 1.54
CA GLU A 70 -10.52 -3.84 2.67
C GLU A 70 -10.58 -2.41 3.21
N LEU A 71 -11.59 -1.64 2.79
CA LEU A 71 -11.78 -0.27 3.26
C LEU A 71 -12.06 -0.24 4.76
N ARG A 72 -11.43 0.70 5.49
CA ARG A 72 -11.70 0.91 6.90
C ARG A 72 -13.13 1.43 7.09
N PRO A 73 -13.95 0.81 7.98
CA PRO A 73 -15.27 1.33 8.32
C PRO A 73 -15.19 2.78 8.79
N GLY A 74 -16.11 3.62 8.32
CA GLY A 74 -16.13 5.04 8.65
C GLY A 74 -15.30 5.93 7.71
N PHE A 75 -14.47 5.37 6.81
CA PHE A 75 -13.62 6.19 5.95
C PHE A 75 -14.42 7.03 4.94
N VAL A 76 -15.48 6.47 4.37
CA VAL A 76 -16.33 7.20 3.41
C VAL A 76 -17.05 8.36 4.10
N GLU A 77 -17.55 8.12 5.31
CA GLU A 77 -18.18 9.13 6.16
C GLU A 77 -17.20 10.23 6.55
N PHE A 78 -15.96 9.88 6.87
CA PHE A 78 -14.90 10.82 7.18
C PHE A 78 -14.55 11.73 6.00
N VAL A 79 -14.39 11.16 4.79
CA VAL A 79 -14.14 11.96 3.57
C VAL A 79 -15.33 12.87 3.27
N ARG A 80 -16.56 12.38 3.42
CA ARG A 80 -17.78 13.18 3.25
C ARG A 80 -17.80 14.36 4.23
N TYR A 81 -17.50 14.12 5.50
CA TYR A 81 -17.40 15.17 6.50
C TYR A 81 -16.36 16.23 6.13
N CYS A 82 -15.19 15.81 5.63
CA CYS A 82 -14.16 16.76 5.18
C CYS A 82 -14.67 17.64 4.03
N GLN A 83 -15.36 17.05 3.06
CA GLN A 83 -15.95 17.77 1.92
C GLN A 83 -17.02 18.78 2.38
N GLU A 84 -17.96 18.35 3.22
CA GLU A 84 -19.04 19.20 3.75
C GLU A 84 -18.50 20.34 4.63
N SER A 85 -17.39 20.10 5.31
CA SER A 85 -16.72 21.09 6.17
C SER A 85 -15.70 21.97 5.45
N ALA A 86 -15.58 21.87 4.11
CA ALA A 86 -14.57 22.55 3.30
C ALA A 86 -13.12 22.32 3.78
N ILE A 87 -12.84 21.13 4.30
CA ILE A 87 -11.51 20.69 4.70
C ILE A 87 -10.87 19.99 3.49
N ALA A 88 -9.73 20.52 3.03
CA ALA A 88 -8.96 19.87 1.97
C ALA A 88 -8.45 18.51 2.47
N PHE A 89 -8.77 17.45 1.73
CA PHE A 89 -8.34 16.09 2.01
C PHE A 89 -7.49 15.57 0.85
N VAL A 90 -6.28 15.08 1.16
CA VAL A 90 -5.38 14.49 0.17
C VAL A 90 -4.83 13.16 0.71
N ILE A 91 -4.62 12.22 -0.21
CA ILE A 91 -3.95 10.94 0.04
C ILE A 91 -2.51 11.09 -0.43
#